data_AF-D5UR96-F1
#
_entry.id   AF-D5UR96-F1
#
_cell.length_a   1.000
_cell.length_b   1.000
_cell.length_c   1.000
_cell.angle_alpha   90.00
_cell.angle_beta   90.00
_cell.angle_gamma   90.00
#
_symmetry.space_group_name_H-M   'P 1'
#
loop_
_entity.id
_entity.type
_entity.pdbx_description
1 polymer ?
#
loop_
_entity_poly.entity_id
_entity_poly.type
_entity_poly.pdbx_seq_one_letter_code
_entity_poly.pdbx_strand_id
1 'polypeptide(L)'
;MNQISFLGPIRPTRARDLRAGDEILFPSDVVPGAVLRAVITDLMENEEDRTITINGELIGEEALFSHEAPPLELVDRVVQAGESRPDGRTVIVRGDELWKWIGEKFNDPHGSTEKFVIGAFDRCVNPDTGEPMVEVKLHSLSNRRKIVTAGLEPSATIIFAETR
;
A
#
# COMPACT_ATOMS: atom_id res chain seq x y z
N MET A 1 -18.36 -24.36 23.16
CA MET A 1 -17.26 -23.76 23.95
C MET A 1 -16.82 -22.52 23.19
N ASN A 2 -16.99 -21.32 23.77
CA ASN A 2 -16.49 -20.09 23.17
C ASN A 2 -15.00 -19.96 23.50
N GLN A 3 -14.16 -20.48 22.63
CA GLN A 3 -12.73 -20.25 22.69
C GLN A 3 -12.48 -18.80 22.25
N ILE A 4 -12.30 -17.90 23.22
CA ILE A 4 -11.79 -16.56 22.94
C ILE A 4 -10.29 -16.76 22.65
N SER A 5 -9.98 -16.98 21.38
CA SER A 5 -8.60 -16.98 20.89
C SER A 5 -8.00 -15.62 21.17
N PHE A 6 -6.94 -15.59 21.97
CA PHE A 6 -6.21 -14.37 22.28
C PHE A 6 -5.66 -13.81 20.96
N LEU A 7 -6.32 -12.79 20.41
CA LEU A 7 -5.83 -12.06 19.25
C LEU A 7 -4.63 -11.27 19.75
N GLY A 8 -3.42 -11.63 19.30
CA GLY A 8 -2.25 -10.76 19.46
C GLY A 8 -2.60 -9.33 19.00
N PRO A 9 -1.87 -8.29 19.46
CA PRO A 9 -2.23 -6.92 19.12
C PRO A 9 -2.37 -6.78 17.59
N ILE A 10 -3.50 -6.22 17.14
CA ILE A 10 -3.80 -6.02 15.73
C ILE A 10 -3.31 -4.64 15.31
N ARG A 11 -2.83 -4.52 14.07
CA ARG A 11 -2.43 -3.25 13.46
C ARG A 11 -3.04 -3.13 12.06
N PRO A 12 -3.91 -2.14 11.83
CA PRO A 12 -4.32 -1.78 10.48
C PRO A 12 -3.09 -1.47 9.63
N THR A 13 -2.93 -2.23 8.54
CA THR A 13 -1.78 -2.16 7.64
C THR A 13 -2.31 -2.03 6.22
N ARG A 14 -1.71 -1.14 5.42
CA ARG A 14 -2.15 -0.98 4.02
C ARG A 14 -1.81 -2.23 3.23
N ALA A 15 -2.66 -2.63 2.28
CA ALA A 15 -2.43 -3.81 1.44
C ALA A 15 -1.03 -3.83 0.80
N ARG A 16 -0.53 -2.67 0.34
CA ARG A 16 0.82 -2.52 -0.24
C ARG A 16 1.98 -2.78 0.73
N ASP A 17 1.74 -2.69 2.03
CA ASP A 17 2.76 -2.83 3.07
C ASP A 17 2.78 -4.27 3.65
N LEU A 18 1.84 -5.12 3.23
CA LEU A 18 1.77 -6.54 3.60
C LEU A 18 2.85 -7.36 2.91
N ARG A 19 3.18 -8.52 3.51
CA ARG A 19 4.19 -9.44 2.99
C ARG A 19 3.72 -10.88 3.13
N ALA A 20 4.25 -11.77 2.29
CA ALA A 20 4.14 -13.20 2.54
C ALA A 20 4.70 -13.55 3.93
N GLY A 21 3.98 -14.38 4.67
CA GLY A 21 4.24 -14.70 6.08
C GLY A 21 3.59 -13.74 7.08
N ASP A 22 3.03 -12.61 6.66
CA ASP A 22 2.19 -11.80 7.55
C ASP A 22 0.92 -12.57 7.90
N GLU A 23 0.51 -12.47 9.16
CA GLU A 23 -0.75 -13.00 9.62
C GLU A 23 -1.82 -11.91 9.68
N ILE A 24 -3.01 -12.19 9.18
CA ILE A 24 -4.12 -11.23 9.12
C ILE A 24 -5.38 -11.80 9.75
N LEU A 25 -6.33 -10.91 10.02
CA LEU A 25 -7.70 -11.26 10.31
C LEU A 25 -8.53 -11.17 9.04
N PHE A 26 -9.06 -12.31 8.63
CA PHE A 26 -9.91 -12.44 7.46
C PHE A 26 -11.38 -12.58 7.90
N PRO A 27 -12.31 -11.78 7.36
CA PRO A 27 -13.72 -11.92 7.70
C PRO A 27 -14.24 -13.29 7.27
N SER A 28 -15.02 -13.95 8.12
CA SER A 28 -15.65 -15.22 7.80
C SER A 28 -16.89 -15.01 6.93
N ASP A 29 -16.94 -15.66 5.77
CA ASP A 29 -18.13 -15.70 4.91
C ASP A 29 -19.24 -16.60 5.48
N VAL A 30 -18.89 -17.53 6.37
CA VAL A 30 -19.82 -18.52 6.93
C VAL A 30 -20.55 -17.96 8.16
N VAL A 31 -19.84 -17.19 8.99
CA VAL A 31 -20.40 -16.62 10.22
C VAL A 31 -20.23 -15.09 10.19
N PRO A 32 -21.31 -14.33 9.96
CA PRO A 32 -21.25 -12.87 9.93
C PRO A 32 -20.64 -12.30 11.22
N GLY A 33 -19.60 -11.47 11.07
CA GLY A 33 -18.91 -10.84 12.20
C GLY A 33 -17.87 -11.71 12.90
N ALA A 34 -17.70 -12.97 12.49
CA ALA A 34 -16.55 -13.76 12.91
C ALA A 34 -15.32 -13.40 12.05
N VAL A 35 -14.15 -13.45 12.68
CA VAL A 35 -12.86 -13.27 12.01
C VAL A 35 -12.05 -14.55 12.15
N LEU A 36 -11.48 -14.99 11.03
CA LEU A 36 -10.57 -16.11 10.94
C LEU A 36 -9.14 -15.57 10.90
N ARG A 37 -8.19 -16.31 11.46
CA ARG A 37 -6.77 -15.98 11.27
C ARG A 37 -6.31 -16.60 9.97
N ALA A 38 -5.50 -15.87 9.22
CA ALA A 38 -4.94 -16.37 7.99
C ALA A 38 -3.47 -15.97 7.86
N VAL A 39 -2.67 -16.78 7.17
CA VAL A 39 -1.29 -16.47 6.81
C VAL A 39 -1.21 -16.18 5.33
N ILE A 40 -0.61 -15.05 4.96
CA ILE A 40 -0.40 -14.67 3.57
C ILE A 40 0.69 -15.58 2.99
N THR A 41 0.40 -16.26 1.88
CA THR A 41 1.38 -17.09 1.17
C THR A 41 1.99 -16.35 -0.01
N ASP A 42 1.24 -15.46 -0.65
CA ASP A 42 1.68 -14.72 -1.82
C ASP A 42 0.89 -13.41 -2.02
N LEU A 43 1.50 -12.46 -2.71
CA LEU A 43 0.91 -11.18 -3.11
C LEU A 43 1.15 -10.97 -4.60
N MET A 44 0.07 -10.82 -5.36
CA MET A 44 0.14 -10.53 -6.80
C MET A 44 -0.29 -9.09 -7.06
N GLU A 45 0.52 -8.34 -7.78
CA GLU A 45 0.23 -6.95 -8.10
C GLU A 45 -0.32 -6.81 -9.52
N ASN A 46 -1.43 -6.09 -9.67
CA ASN A 46 -2.00 -5.74 -10.96
C ASN A 46 -2.05 -4.22 -11.09
N GLU A 47 -1.10 -3.69 -11.84
CA GLU A 47 -0.98 -2.25 -12.05
C GLU A 47 -2.13 -1.68 -12.91
N GLU A 48 -2.65 -2.46 -13.86
CA GLU A 48 -3.72 -2.04 -14.77
C GLU A 48 -5.02 -1.78 -13.99
N ASP A 49 -5.39 -2.74 -13.14
CA ASP A 49 -6.59 -2.64 -12.29
C ASP A 49 -6.35 -1.87 -10.99
N ARG A 50 -5.09 -1.50 -10.70
CA ARG A 50 -4.66 -0.83 -9.47
C ARG A 50 -5.00 -1.64 -8.22
N THR A 51 -4.79 -2.94 -8.28
CA THR A 51 -5.11 -3.88 -7.20
C THR A 51 -3.92 -4.72 -6.78
N ILE A 52 -4.00 -5.25 -5.57
CA ILE A 52 -3.10 -6.24 -5.00
C ILE A 52 -3.98 -7.42 -4.58
N THR A 53 -3.73 -8.59 -5.15
CA THR A 53 -4.36 -9.83 -4.73
C THR A 53 -3.55 -10.46 -3.61
N ILE A 54 -4.16 -10.56 -2.43
CA ILE A 54 -3.59 -11.18 -1.24
C ILE A 54 -4.09 -12.63 -1.19
N ASN A 55 -3.17 -13.59 -1.30
CA ASN A 55 -3.48 -15.02 -1.24
C ASN A 55 -2.93 -15.63 0.04
N GLY A 56 -3.64 -16.61 0.59
CA GLY A 56 -3.15 -17.28 1.79
C GLY A 56 -3.97 -18.47 2.24
N GLU A 57 -3.61 -18.95 3.43
CA GLU A 57 -4.19 -20.13 4.08
C GLU A 57 -4.86 -19.72 5.38
N LEU A 58 -6.04 -20.27 5.65
CA LEU A 58 -6.75 -20.07 6.91
C LEU A 58 -6.12 -20.93 8.01
N ILE A 59 -5.75 -20.32 9.13
CA ILE A 59 -5.08 -21.02 10.24
C ILE A 59 -6.11 -21.84 11.01
N GLY A 60 -5.89 -23.16 11.06
CA GLY A 60 -6.79 -24.10 11.74
C GLY A 60 -7.90 -24.65 10.85
N GLU A 61 -7.93 -24.27 9.56
CA GLU A 61 -8.83 -24.80 8.54
C GLU A 61 -8.00 -25.26 7.33
N GLU A 62 -8.40 -26.34 6.66
CA GLU A 62 -7.78 -26.74 5.38
C GLU A 62 -8.41 -25.95 4.22
N ALA A 63 -8.29 -24.62 4.28
CA ALA A 63 -8.94 -23.71 3.33
C ALA A 63 -8.01 -22.56 2.90
N LEU A 64 -8.15 -22.17 1.64
CA LEU A 64 -7.44 -21.05 1.03
C LEU A 64 -8.35 -19.83 0.98
N PHE A 65 -7.74 -18.63 1.02
CA PHE A 65 -8.44 -17.38 0.72
C PHE A 65 -7.71 -16.59 -0.37
N SER A 66 -8.48 -15.75 -1.06
CA SER A 66 -7.98 -14.77 -2.01
C SER A 66 -8.77 -13.49 -1.85
N HIS A 67 -8.07 -12.36 -1.69
CA HIS A 67 -8.67 -11.05 -1.47
C HIS A 67 -8.04 -10.02 -2.39
N GLU A 68 -8.84 -9.42 -3.26
CA GLU A 68 -8.40 -8.33 -4.10
C GLU A 68 -8.64 -7.00 -3.38
N ALA A 69 -7.58 -6.23 -3.19
CA ALA A 69 -7.62 -4.98 -2.45
C ALA A 69 -6.90 -3.85 -3.21
N PRO A 70 -7.41 -2.60 -3.19
CA PRO A 70 -6.62 -1.45 -3.60
C PRO A 70 -5.42 -1.25 -2.64
N PRO A 71 -4.29 -0.68 -3.12
CA PRO A 71 -3.06 -0.52 -2.34
C PRO A 71 -3.21 0.16 -0.97
N LEU A 72 -4.19 1.05 -0.82
CA LEU A 72 -4.45 1.81 0.41
C LEU A 72 -5.49 1.15 1.34
N GLU A 73 -6.09 0.04 0.94
CA GLU A 73 -7.03 -0.68 1.81
C GLU A 73 -6.33 -1.10 3.11
N LEU A 74 -7.00 -0.88 4.24
CA LEU A 74 -6.50 -1.27 5.54
C LEU A 74 -6.93 -2.71 5.85
N VAL A 75 -5.94 -3.57 6.07
CA VAL A 75 -6.11 -4.95 6.50
C VAL A 75 -5.64 -5.08 7.94
N ASP A 76 -6.43 -5.77 8.76
CA ASP A 76 -6.12 -6.02 10.16
C ASP A 76 -5.02 -7.08 10.29
N ARG A 77 -3.77 -6.63 10.41
CA ARG A 77 -2.61 -7.51 10.55
C ARG A 77 -2.31 -7.83 12.01
N VAL A 78 -2.03 -9.09 12.31
CA VAL A 78 -1.55 -9.53 13.62
C VAL A 78 -0.09 -9.09 13.79
N VAL A 79 0.20 -8.35 14.86
CA VAL A 79 1.56 -7.89 15.16
C VAL A 79 2.43 -9.06 15.59
N GLN A 80 3.58 -9.21 14.93
CA GLN A 80 4.57 -10.23 15.28
C GLN A 80 5.45 -9.79 16.46
N ALA A 81 5.95 -10.75 17.23
CA ALA A 81 6.85 -10.48 18.35
C ALA A 81 8.16 -9.84 17.87
N GLY A 82 8.56 -8.74 18.51
CA GLY A 82 9.78 -8.01 18.14
C GLY A 82 9.62 -7.03 16.98
N GLU A 83 8.42 -6.88 16.42
CA GLU A 83 8.17 -5.90 15.36
C GLU A 83 8.26 -4.46 15.89
N SER A 84 9.17 -3.66 15.33
CA SER A 84 9.26 -2.23 15.63
C SER A 84 7.98 -1.50 15.23
N ARG A 85 7.54 -0.55 16.08
CA ARG A 85 6.44 0.35 15.71
C ARG A 85 6.85 1.20 14.49
N PRO A 86 5.91 1.59 13.61
CA PRO A 86 6.26 2.32 12.39
C PRO A 86 6.55 3.81 12.59
N ASP A 87 6.82 4.27 13.81
CA ASP A 87 6.84 5.70 14.12
C ASP A 87 7.90 6.48 13.33
N GLY A 88 7.43 7.34 12.41
CA GLY A 88 8.25 8.31 11.69
C GLY A 88 9.05 7.73 10.51
N ARG A 89 8.52 6.72 9.81
CA ARG A 89 9.22 6.14 8.66
C ARG A 89 9.30 7.13 7.51
N THR A 90 10.53 7.39 7.10
CA THR A 90 10.83 7.82 5.74
C THR A 90 10.62 6.63 4.83
N VAL A 91 9.70 6.72 3.87
CA VAL A 91 9.47 5.66 2.88
C VAL A 91 10.17 6.04 1.59
N ILE A 92 10.95 5.10 1.07
CA ILE A 92 11.68 5.23 -0.18
C ILE A 92 10.95 4.37 -1.20
N VAL A 93 10.46 4.99 -2.28
CA VAL A 93 9.62 4.34 -3.29
C VAL A 93 10.26 4.51 -4.65
N ARG A 94 10.27 3.46 -5.46
CA ARG A 94 10.71 3.54 -6.85
C ARG A 94 9.64 4.16 -7.73
N GLY A 95 10.06 4.82 -8.82
CA GLY A 95 9.17 5.46 -9.78
C GLY A 95 8.10 4.52 -10.31
N ASP A 96 8.48 3.29 -10.65
CA ASP A 96 7.57 2.23 -11.12
C ASP A 96 6.58 1.69 -10.07
N GLU A 97 6.75 2.03 -8.79
CA GLU A 97 5.84 1.61 -7.72
C GLU A 97 4.88 2.71 -7.26
N LEU A 98 5.04 3.94 -7.78
CA LEU A 98 4.25 5.10 -7.35
C LEU A 98 2.75 4.95 -7.57
N TRP A 99 2.32 4.06 -8.46
CA TRP A 99 0.90 3.77 -8.63
C TRP A 99 0.23 3.24 -7.35
N LYS A 100 0.98 2.54 -6.49
CA LYS A 100 0.52 2.06 -5.17
C LYS A 100 0.33 3.20 -4.16
N TRP A 101 0.76 4.41 -4.52
CA TRP A 101 0.80 5.59 -3.68
C TRP A 101 -0.19 6.69 -4.12
N ILE A 102 -1.03 6.42 -5.13
CA ILE A 102 -2.13 7.31 -5.49
C ILE A 102 -3.02 7.54 -4.26
N GLY A 103 -3.32 8.80 -3.96
CA GLY A 103 -4.05 9.22 -2.76
C GLY A 103 -3.17 9.57 -1.55
N GLU A 104 -1.90 9.19 -1.55
CA GLU A 104 -0.97 9.52 -0.47
C GLU A 104 -0.43 10.94 -0.53
N LYS A 105 -0.08 11.45 0.66
CA LYS A 105 0.54 12.76 0.82
C LYS A 105 2.06 12.65 0.70
N PHE A 106 2.66 13.60 0.00
CA PHE A 106 4.10 13.72 -0.13
C PHE A 106 4.56 15.16 0.02
N ASN A 107 5.84 15.31 0.38
CA ASN A 107 6.51 16.61 0.39
C ASN A 107 6.90 16.99 -1.04
N ASP A 108 6.93 18.28 -1.33
CA ASP A 108 7.45 18.79 -2.60
C ASP A 108 8.82 18.16 -2.95
N PRO A 109 8.97 17.49 -4.12
CA PRO A 109 10.26 16.97 -4.55
C PRO A 109 11.33 18.05 -4.73
N HIS A 110 10.93 19.33 -4.86
CA HIS A 110 11.84 20.47 -4.93
C HIS A 110 12.19 21.08 -3.56
N GLY A 111 11.79 20.43 -2.46
CA GLY A 111 12.20 20.80 -1.10
C GLY A 111 11.43 21.96 -0.47
N SER A 112 10.29 22.36 -1.05
CA SER A 112 9.41 23.32 -0.38
C SER A 112 8.66 22.69 0.80
N THR A 113 8.09 23.53 1.66
CA THR A 113 7.21 23.08 2.75
C THR A 113 5.82 22.67 2.26
N GLU A 114 5.55 22.79 0.95
CA GLU A 114 4.28 22.42 0.37
C GLU A 114 4.12 20.90 0.35
N LYS A 115 2.89 20.47 0.62
CA LYS A 115 2.50 19.06 0.55
C LYS A 115 1.53 18.86 -0.59
N PHE A 116 1.60 17.69 -1.18
CA PHE A 116 0.79 17.32 -2.33
C PHE A 116 0.21 15.93 -2.15
N VAL A 117 -0.79 15.59 -2.95
CA VAL A 117 -1.38 14.25 -3.05
C VAL A 117 -1.18 13.71 -4.46
N ILE A 118 -0.82 12.42 -4.58
CA ILE A 118 -0.64 11.79 -5.89
C ILE A 118 -2.03 11.55 -6.44
N GLY A 119 -2.41 12.28 -7.49
CA GLY A 119 -3.73 12.16 -8.10
C GLY A 119 -3.77 11.14 -9.23
N ALA A 120 -2.70 11.02 -10.00
CA ALA A 120 -2.62 10.08 -11.12
C ALA A 120 -1.18 9.62 -11.37
N PHE A 121 -1.09 8.48 -12.05
CA PHE A 121 0.13 7.82 -12.51
C PHE A 121 -0.12 7.30 -13.92
N ASP A 122 0.85 7.46 -14.81
CA ASP A 122 0.83 6.85 -16.15
C ASP A 122 2.23 6.44 -16.60
N ARG A 123 2.31 5.39 -17.42
CA ARG A 123 3.55 4.98 -18.10
C ARG A 123 3.57 5.63 -19.48
N CYS A 124 4.64 6.35 -19.75
CA CYS A 124 4.80 7.07 -21.01
C CYS A 124 6.26 6.99 -21.49
N VAL A 125 6.54 7.73 -22.57
CA VAL A 125 7.89 7.83 -23.13
C VAL A 125 8.34 9.27 -22.98
N ASN A 126 9.59 9.46 -22.55
CA ASN A 126 10.21 10.78 -22.52
C ASN A 126 10.28 11.32 -23.96
N PRO A 127 9.66 12.48 -24.27
CA PRO A 127 9.62 13.00 -25.63
C PRO A 127 10.99 13.41 -26.18
N ASP A 128 11.95 13.70 -25.31
CA ASP A 128 13.27 14.18 -25.70
C ASP A 128 14.27 13.03 -25.93
N THR A 129 14.17 11.97 -25.12
CA THR A 129 15.12 10.83 -25.17
C THR A 129 14.54 9.58 -25.81
N GLY A 130 13.22 9.46 -25.89
CA GLY A 130 12.54 8.24 -26.32
C GLY A 130 12.57 7.11 -25.30
N GLU A 131 13.07 7.35 -24.09
CA GLU A 131 13.20 6.33 -23.05
C GLU A 131 11.92 6.17 -22.21
N PRO A 132 11.70 5.01 -21.56
CA PRO A 132 10.56 4.80 -20.66
C PRO A 132 10.54 5.81 -19.51
N MET A 133 9.37 6.37 -19.23
CA MET A 133 9.14 7.36 -18.19
C MET A 133 7.82 7.06 -17.46
N VAL A 134 7.73 7.50 -16.21
CA VAL A 134 6.48 7.57 -15.46
C VAL A 134 6.09 9.03 -15.34
N GLU A 135 4.84 9.34 -15.68
CA GLU A 135 4.22 10.63 -15.40
C GLU A 135 3.38 10.52 -14.12
N VAL A 136 3.56 11.47 -13.20
CA VAL A 136 2.70 11.60 -12.02
C VAL A 136 2.07 12.99 -11.94
N LYS A 137 0.79 13.02 -11.55
CA LYS A 137 0.06 14.27 -11.30
C LYS A 137 -0.08 14.50 -9.81
N LEU A 138 0.30 15.69 -9.39
CA LEU A 138 0.55 16.08 -8.02
C LEU A 138 -0.38 17.24 -7.67
N HIS A 139 -1.33 17.02 -6.76
CA HIS A 139 -2.29 18.04 -6.35
C HIS A 139 -1.84 18.70 -5.05
N SER A 140 -1.66 20.03 -5.07
CA SER A 140 -1.30 20.75 -3.85
C SER A 140 -2.41 20.68 -2.80
N LEU A 141 -2.02 20.40 -1.55
CA LEU A 141 -2.93 20.42 -0.41
C LEU A 141 -3.30 21.84 0.02
N SER A 142 -2.40 22.81 -0.16
CA SER A 142 -2.63 24.23 0.17
C SER A 142 -3.37 24.99 -0.93
N ASN A 143 -3.21 24.59 -2.18
CA ASN A 143 -3.89 25.19 -3.33
C ASN A 143 -4.42 24.11 -4.27
N ARG A 144 -5.70 23.72 -4.09
CA ARG A 144 -6.34 22.66 -4.89
C ARG A 144 -6.39 22.91 -6.40
N ARG A 145 -6.17 24.16 -6.85
CA ARG A 145 -6.09 24.49 -8.29
C ARG A 145 -4.70 24.28 -8.87
N LYS A 146 -3.66 24.16 -8.02
CA LYS A 146 -2.29 23.89 -8.45
C LYS A 146 -2.12 22.39 -8.64
N ILE A 147 -1.86 22.01 -9.89
CA ILE A 147 -1.48 20.67 -10.30
C ILE A 147 -0.06 20.76 -10.85
N VAL A 148 0.83 19.92 -10.34
CA VAL A 148 2.19 19.75 -10.87
C VAL A 148 2.24 18.41 -11.59
N THR A 149 2.83 18.38 -12.77
CA THR A 149 3.12 17.13 -13.48
C THR A 149 4.62 16.90 -13.39
N ALA A 150 5.02 15.71 -12.93
CA ALA A 150 6.43 15.33 -12.87
C ALA A 150 6.66 14.09 -13.75
N GLY A 151 7.68 14.16 -14.60
CA GLY A 151 8.22 13.03 -15.35
C GLY A 151 9.41 12.43 -14.62
N LEU A 152 9.41 11.11 -14.44
CA LEU A 152 10.40 10.39 -13.64
C LEU A 152 10.86 9.16 -14.40
N GLU A 153 12.15 8.83 -14.32
CA GLU A 153 12.60 7.50 -14.73
C GLU A 153 11.92 6.42 -13.85
N PRO A 154 11.57 5.25 -14.40
CA PRO A 154 11.01 4.15 -13.60
C PRO A 154 11.90 3.74 -12.42
N SER A 155 13.22 3.84 -12.59
CA SER A 155 14.24 3.57 -11.55
C SER A 155 14.45 4.72 -10.57
N ALA A 156 13.86 5.90 -10.80
CA ALA A 156 14.01 7.03 -9.91
C ALA A 156 13.48 6.68 -8.51
N THR A 157 14.12 7.24 -7.49
CA THR A 157 13.78 6.96 -6.10
C THR A 157 13.22 8.22 -5.44
N ILE A 158 12.06 8.08 -4.80
CA ILE A 158 11.33 9.19 -4.18
C ILE A 158 11.17 8.93 -2.69
N ILE A 159 11.38 9.98 -1.92
CA ILE A 159 11.39 9.92 -0.47
C ILE A 159 10.14 10.60 0.08
N PHE A 160 9.28 9.80 0.72
CA PHE A 160 8.11 10.26 1.44
C PHE A 160 8.45 10.38 2.93
N ALA A 161 8.24 11.54 3.54
CA ALA A 161 8.17 11.61 4.98
C ALA A 161 6.72 11.42 5.39
N GLU A 162 6.41 10.35 6.13
CA GLU A 162 5.07 10.16 6.67
C GLU A 162 4.79 11.27 7.68
N THR A 163 3.90 12.20 7.32
CA THR A 163 3.57 13.31 8.21
C THR A 163 2.50 12.87 9.20
N ARG A 164 2.85 12.88 10.49
CA ARG A 164 1.92 12.75 11.62
C ARG A 164 0.74 13.73 11.50
#